data_AF-A0AAU3DID8-F1
#
_entry.id   AF-A0AAU3DID8-F1
#
_cell.length_a   1.000
_cell.length_b   1.000
_cell.length_c   1.000
_cell.angle_alpha   90.00
_cell.angle_beta   90.00
_cell.angle_gamma   90.00
#
_symmetry.space_group_name_H-M   'P 1'
#
loop_
_entity.id
_entity.type
_entity.pdbx_description
1 polymer ?
#
loop_
_entity_poly.entity_id
_entity_poly.type
_entity_poly.pdbx_seq_one_letter_code
_entity_poly.pdbx_strand_id
1 'polypeptide(L)' 'MSEPTPRTPTRKPVRLCVRCCLVTDAPVVVAEVHQNSGPGWNMYACPKCAPHFPPVPDVIDLFPSGRGGDRDGAE' A
#
# COMPACT_ATOMS: atom_id res chain seq x y z
N MET A 1 -30.28 26.82 13.85
CA MET A 1 -29.92 25.70 14.74
C MET A 1 -29.47 24.58 13.84
N SER A 2 -28.16 24.30 13.77
CA SER A 2 -27.65 23.22 12.91
C SER A 2 -27.74 21.91 13.68
N GLU A 3 -28.61 21.02 13.22
CA GLU A 3 -28.79 19.70 13.81
C GLU A 3 -27.54 18.84 13.53
N PRO A 4 -27.02 18.06 14.50
CA PRO A 4 -25.83 17.26 14.28
C PRO A 4 -26.15 16.05 13.38
N THR A 5 -25.45 15.93 12.25
CA THR A 5 -25.56 14.78 11.35
C THR A 5 -25.28 13.47 12.09
N PRO A 6 -26.13 12.43 11.97
CA PRO A 6 -25.90 11.15 12.62
C PRO A 6 -24.61 10.51 12.09
N ARG A 7 -23.69 10.19 13.00
CA ARG A 7 -22.42 9.51 12.67
C ARG A 7 -22.72 8.07 12.24
N THR A 8 -22.42 7.73 10.99
CA THR A 8 -22.46 6.34 10.52
C THR A 8 -21.41 5.53 11.28
N PRO A 9 -21.75 4.34 11.82
CA PRO A 9 -20.77 3.48 12.47
C PRO A 9 -19.67 3.09 11.48
N THR A 10 -18.41 3.34 11.85
CA THR A 10 -17.24 2.97 11.05
C THR A 10 -17.07 1.45 11.10
N ARG A 11 -17.22 0.78 9.96
CA ARG A 11 -16.95 -0.66 9.87
C ARG A 11 -15.45 -0.88 9.94
N LYS A 12 -15.00 -1.83 10.77
CA LYS A 12 -13.59 -2.25 10.78
C LYS A 12 -13.22 -2.81 9.41
N PRO A 13 -12.05 -2.45 8.85
CA PRO A 13 -11.58 -3.03 7.60
C PRO A 13 -11.24 -4.50 7.82
N VAL A 14 -12.00 -5.41 7.20
CA VAL A 14 -11.66 -6.84 7.14
C VAL A 14 -11.05 -7.17 5.77
N ARG A 15 -10.00 -8.01 5.76
CA ARG A 15 -9.32 -8.48 4.55
C ARG A 15 -8.94 -9.95 4.68
N LEU A 16 -8.78 -10.62 3.55
CA LEU A 16 -8.24 -11.97 3.48
C LEU A 16 -6.71 -11.92 3.57
N CYS A 17 -6.11 -12.76 4.42
CA CYS A 17 -4.67 -12.95 4.42
C CYS A 17 -4.24 -13.79 3.21
N VAL A 18 -3.34 -13.26 2.38
CA VAL A 18 -2.86 -13.93 1.16
C VAL A 18 -2.06 -15.21 1.45
N ARG A 19 -1.53 -15.39 2.67
CA ARG A 19 -0.71 -16.56 3.05
C ARG A 19 -1.52 -17.71 3.64
N CYS A 20 -2.33 -17.43 4.67
CA CYS A 20 -3.08 -18.47 5.39
C CYS A 20 -4.56 -18.54 5.01
N CYS A 21 -5.02 -17.67 4.10
CA CYS A 21 -6.39 -17.62 3.60
C CYS A 21 -7.48 -17.41 4.67
N LEU A 22 -7.11 -16.90 5.85
CA LEU A 22 -8.06 -16.51 6.90
C LEU A 22 -8.39 -15.02 6.80
N VAL A 23 -9.65 -14.66 7.10
CA VAL A 23 -10.08 -13.26 7.21
C VAL A 23 -9.53 -12.66 8.51
N THR A 24 -9.06 -11.42 8.45
CA THR A 24 -8.54 -10.66 9.58
C THR A 24 -9.14 -9.25 9.62
N ASP A 25 -9.38 -8.75 10.83
CA ASP A 25 -9.77 -7.36 11.11
C ASP A 25 -8.56 -6.44 11.42
N ALA A 26 -7.35 -7.00 11.37
CA ALA A 26 -6.08 -6.29 11.53
C ALA A 26 -5.15 -6.52 10.32
N PRO A 27 -5.55 -6.09 9.11
CA PRO A 27 -4.78 -6.37 7.91
C PRO A 27 -3.51 -5.52 7.81
N VAL A 28 -2.38 -6.16 7.48
CA VAL A 28 -1.09 -5.53 7.20
C VAL A 28 -0.83 -5.56 5.69
N VAL A 29 -0.48 -4.43 5.08
CA VAL A 29 -0.08 -4.40 3.65
C VAL A 29 1.30 -5.04 3.53
N VAL A 30 1.43 -6.02 2.63
CA VAL A 30 2.69 -6.76 2.41
C VAL A 30 3.24 -6.63 0.99
N ALA A 31 2.43 -6.11 0.07
CA ALA A 31 2.85 -5.75 -1.28
C ALA A 31 1.77 -4.90 -1.95
N GLU A 32 2.18 -4.10 -2.93
CA GLU A 32 1.30 -3.35 -3.82
C GLU A 32 1.39 -3.95 -5.22
N VAL A 33 0.24 -4.23 -5.84
CA VAL A 33 0.14 -4.78 -7.18
C VAL A 33 -0.11 -3.65 -8.15
N HIS A 34 0.89 -3.34 -8.98
CA HIS A 34 0.74 -2.43 -10.11
C HIS A 34 0.19 -3.19 -11.33
N GLN A 35 -0.67 -2.52 -12.10
CA GLN A 35 -1.30 -3.10 -13.29
C GLN A 35 -1.02 -2.22 -14.51
N ASN A 36 -1.05 -2.81 -15.69
CA ASN A 36 -0.77 -2.12 -16.94
C ASN A 36 -1.85 -1.08 -17.31
N SER A 37 -3.05 -1.22 -16.74
CA SER A 37 -4.15 -0.27 -16.86
C SER A 37 -5.01 -0.28 -15.60
N GLY A 38 -5.56 0.89 -15.26
CA GLY A 38 -6.38 1.08 -14.06
C GLY A 38 -5.56 1.18 -12.77
N PRO A 39 -6.24 1.39 -11.62
CA PRO A 39 -5.59 1.46 -10.33
C PRO A 39 -5.10 0.07 -9.90
N GLY A 40 -3.90 0.03 -9.32
CA GLY A 40 -3.39 -1.14 -8.63
C GLY A 40 -4.16 -1.46 -7.35
N TRP A 41 -3.74 -2.51 -6.64
CA TRP A 41 -4.34 -2.88 -5.35
C TRP A 41 -3.32 -3.38 -4.33
N ASN A 42 -3.71 -3.34 -3.06
CA ASN A 42 -2.89 -3.81 -1.95
C ASN A 42 -3.12 -5.30 -1.67
N MET A 43 -2.04 -6.04 -1.45
CA MET A 43 -2.06 -7.37 -0.87
C MET A 43 -1.91 -7.30 0.65
N TYR A 44 -2.72 -8.09 1.36
CA TYR A 44 -2.79 -8.06 2.81
C TYR A 44 -2.37 -9.39 3.44
N ALA A 45 -1.74 -9.32 4.61
CA ALA A 45 -1.50 -10.45 5.49
C ALA A 45 -2.06 -10.18 6.90
N CYS A 46 -2.36 -11.25 7.64
CA CYS A 46 -2.61 -11.12 9.07
C CYS A 46 -1.30 -10.84 9.83
N PRO A 47 -1.35 -10.29 11.07
CA PRO A 47 -0.16 -9.92 11.81
C PRO A 47 0.80 -11.09 12.06
N LYS A 48 0.27 -12.32 12.17
CA LYS A 48 1.08 -13.54 12.33
C LYS A 48 1.86 -13.90 11.07
N CYS A 49 1.33 -13.58 9.89
CA CYS A 49 1.94 -13.94 8.62
C CYS A 49 2.78 -12.82 8.01
N ALA A 50 2.55 -11.56 8.38
CA ALA A 50 3.24 -10.40 7.85
C ALA A 50 4.79 -10.48 7.93
N PRO A 51 5.41 -10.97 9.03
CA PRO A 51 6.88 -11.06 9.15
C PRO A 51 7.57 -12.00 8.15
N HIS A 52 6.79 -12.80 7.40
CA HIS A 52 7.33 -13.71 6.40
C HIS A 52 7.41 -13.11 5.00
N PHE A 53 6.95 -11.87 4.83
CA PHE A 53 7.10 -11.11 3.60
C PHE A 53 8.29 -10.16 3.72
N PRO A 54 9.00 -9.85 2.63
CA PRO A 54 9.96 -8.76 2.64
C PRO A 54 9.25 -7.45 2.98
N PRO A 55 9.96 -6.47 3.57
CA PRO A 55 9.42 -5.12 3.72
C PRO A 55 8.92 -4.57 2.38
N VAL A 56 7.79 -3.86 2.40
CA VAL A 56 7.32 -3.16 1.21
C VAL A 56 8.32 -2.04 0.92
N PRO A 57 8.97 -2.02 -0.26
CA PRO A 57 9.93 -0.98 -0.60
C PRO A 57 9.22 0.37 -0.70
N ASP A 58 9.88 1.43 -0.24
CA ASP A 58 9.38 2.80 -0.43
C ASP A 58 9.56 3.21 -1.90
N VAL A 59 8.60 3.97 -2.44
CA VAL A 59 8.65 4.44 -3.83
C VAL A 59 9.87 5.31 -4.11
N ILE A 60 10.40 6.03 -3.12
CA ILE A 60 11.60 6.85 -3.25
C ILE A 60 12.83 5.96 -3.44
N ASP A 61 12.89 4.81 -2.76
CA ASP A 61 14.00 3.86 -2.87
C ASP A 61 14.03 3.16 -4.24
N LEU A 62 12.85 2.96 -4.84
CA LEU A 62 12.73 2.34 -6.17
C LEU A 62 13.13 3.27 -7.32
N PHE A 63 12.98 4.58 -7.13
CA PHE A 63 13.30 5.60 -8.14
C PHE A 63 14.26 6.64 -7.55
N PRO A 64 15.55 6.27 -7.34
CA PRO A 64 16.53 7.26 -6.93
C PRO A 64 16.55 8.37 -7.96
N SER A 65 16.33 9.60 -7.49
CA SER A 65 16.21 10.81 -8.31
C SER A 65 17.53 11.12 -9.03
N GLY A 66 17.77 10.44 -10.14
CA GLY A 66 18.96 10.54 -10.99
C GLY A 66 18.71 11.28 -12.30
N ARG A 67 17.83 12.29 -12.32
CA ARG A 67 17.77 13.28 -13.43
C ARG A 67 18.50 14.56 -13.05
N GLY A 68 19.72 14.40 -12.55
CA GLY A 68 20.75 15.43 -12.53
C GLY A 68 21.69 15.21 -13.71
N GLY A 69 21.19 15.42 -14.93
CA GLY A 69 22.04 15.54 -16.11
C GLY A 69 22.72 16.91 -16.05
N ASP A 70 23.87 16.94 -15.40
CA ASP A 70 24.83 18.04 -15.50
C ASP A 70 25.20 18.25 -16.98
N ARG A 71 25.34 19.51 -17.38
CA ARG A 71 25.54 19.93 -18.76
C ARG A 71 27.00 19.73 -19.15
N ASP A 72 27.32 18.72 -19.95
CA ASP A 72 28.57 18.72 -20.72
C ASP A 72 28.35 19.46 -22.05
N GLY A 73 29.09 20.55 -22.25
CA GLY A 73 28.94 21.48 -23.36
C GLY A 73 29.75 21.17 -24.63
N ALA A 74 29.62 22.09 -25.60
CA ALA A 74 30.32 22.22 -26.90
C ALA A 74 29.98 21.09 -27.92
N GLU A 75 29.65 21.36 -29.18
CA GLU A 75 29.95 22.46 -30.11
C GLU A 75 28.82 22.56 -31.16
#